data_AF-A0A355R1R0-F1
#
_entry.id   AF-A0A355R1R0-F1
#
_cell.length_a   1.000
_cell.length_b   1.000
_cell.length_c   1.000
_cell.angle_alpha   90.00
_cell.angle_beta   90.00
_cell.angle_gamma   90.00
#
_symmetry.space_group_name_H-M   'P 1'
#
loop_
_entity.id
_entity.type
_entity.pdbx_description
1 polymer ?
#
loop_
_entity_poly.entity_id
_entity_poly.type
_entity_poly.pdbx_seq_one_letter_code
_entity_poly.pdbx_strand_id
1 'polypeptide(L)'
;MNIAAVREQVSQAHQHEGQTGQLKQRLELQLPHLHPSIQLPEQDAQGTLARFVSAYIDQVPELLEAAHEVAREAGIESQIKPVLKIAEAYFLQPPSVMQGHVGLDCLLDEAYLAHR
;
A
#
# COMPACT_ATOMS: atom_id res chain seq x y z
N MET A 1 14.81 8.61 6.81
CA MET A 1 14.17 7.79 5.76
C MET A 1 13.81 8.70 4.58
N ASN A 2 13.39 8.16 3.44
CA ASN A 2 12.88 8.88 2.29
C ASN A 2 11.37 8.62 2.14
N ILE A 3 10.60 9.09 3.13
CA ILE A 3 9.13 8.96 3.14
C ILE A 3 8.51 9.72 1.96
N ALA A 4 9.12 10.84 1.55
CA ALA A 4 8.69 11.62 0.39
C ALA A 4 8.66 10.77 -0.90
N ALA A 5 9.67 9.94 -1.14
CA ALA A 5 9.68 9.04 -2.30
C ALA A 5 8.59 7.95 -2.20
N VAL A 6 8.28 7.45 -1.00
CA VAL A 6 7.17 6.50 -0.81
C VAL A 6 5.83 7.17 -1.13
N ARG A 7 5.62 8.41 -0.66
CA ARG A 7 4.42 9.21 -0.99
C ARG A 7 4.31 9.45 -2.49
N GLU A 8 5.42 9.74 -3.16
CA GLU A 8 5.47 9.91 -4.60
C GLU A 8 5.09 8.62 -5.35
N GLN A 9 5.62 7.46 -4.94
CA GLN A 9 5.25 6.17 -5.52
C GLN A 9 3.75 5.87 -5.37
N VAL A 10 3.18 6.10 -4.17
CA VAL A 10 1.74 5.95 -3.94
C VAL A 10 0.94 6.89 -4.84
N SER A 11 1.37 8.15 -4.98
CA SER A 11 0.72 9.12 -5.88
C SER A 11 0.76 8.68 -7.35
N GLN A 12 1.89 8.18 -7.83
CA GLN A 12 2.03 7.65 -9.19
C GLN A 12 1.11 6.44 -9.42
N ALA A 13 0.98 5.55 -8.44
CA ALA A 13 0.08 4.41 -8.50
C ALA A 13 -1.40 4.84 -8.59
N HIS A 14 -1.81 5.89 -7.87
CA HIS A 14 -3.14 6.49 -8.00
C HIS A 14 -3.39 7.10 -9.37
N GLN A 15 -2.41 7.82 -9.92
CA GLN A 15 -2.53 8.40 -11.26
C GLN A 15 -2.69 7.29 -12.32
N HIS A 16 -1.93 6.21 -12.19
CA HIS A 16 -2.06 5.03 -13.04
C HIS A 16 -3.45 4.40 -12.93
N GLU A 17 -3.99 4.24 -11.71
CA GLU A 17 -5.36 3.73 -11.53
C GLU A 17 -6.40 4.66 -12.16
N GLY A 18 -6.28 5.97 -11.98
CA GLY A 18 -7.19 6.94 -12.58
C GLY A 18 -7.20 6.90 -14.13
N GLN A 19 -6.09 6.49 -14.73
CA GLN A 19 -5.95 6.38 -16.20
C GLN A 19 -6.39 5.01 -16.73
N THR A 20 -6.17 3.92 -15.98
CA THR A 20 -6.32 2.56 -16.49
C THR A 20 -7.53 1.81 -15.91
N GLY A 21 -7.95 2.13 -14.68
CA GLY A 21 -8.95 1.37 -13.93
C GLY A 21 -8.54 -0.08 -13.63
N GLN A 22 -7.24 -0.38 -13.66
CA GLN A 22 -6.69 -1.74 -13.53
C GLN A 22 -7.07 -2.40 -12.20
N LEU A 23 -6.90 -1.69 -11.08
CA LEU A 23 -7.28 -2.19 -9.77
C LEU A 23 -8.78 -2.47 -9.73
N LYS A 24 -9.61 -1.53 -10.19
CA LYS A 24 -11.07 -1.71 -10.20
C LYS A 24 -11.50 -2.96 -10.97
N GLN A 25 -10.93 -3.19 -12.16
CA GLN A 25 -11.20 -4.38 -12.96
C GLN A 25 -10.75 -5.66 -12.26
N ARG A 26 -9.56 -5.65 -11.66
CA ARG A 26 -9.01 -6.80 -10.92
C ARG A 26 -9.87 -7.14 -9.70
N LEU A 27 -10.32 -6.14 -8.95
CA LEU A 27 -11.19 -6.33 -7.80
C LEU A 27 -12.57 -6.89 -8.20
N GLU A 28 -13.09 -6.52 -9.37
CA GLU A 28 -14.34 -7.09 -9.89
C GLU A 28 -14.26 -8.60 -10.06
N LEU A 29 -13.14 -9.10 -10.58
CA LEU A 29 -12.88 -10.53 -10.76
C LEU A 29 -12.69 -11.26 -9.43
N GLN A 30 -12.17 -10.57 -8.40
CA GLN A 30 -11.94 -11.16 -7.08
C GLN A 30 -13.16 -11.11 -6.17
N LEU A 31 -14.10 -10.18 -6.40
CA LEU A 31 -15.28 -9.96 -5.56
C LEU A 31 -16.09 -11.25 -5.27
N PRO A 32 -16.35 -12.15 -6.23
CA PRO A 32 -17.09 -13.40 -5.98
C PRO A 32 -16.30 -14.44 -5.18
N HIS A 33 -14.98 -14.26 -5.08
CA HIS A 33 -14.05 -15.20 -4.44
C HIS A 33 -13.66 -14.76 -3.03
N LEU A 34 -14.22 -13.66 -2.53
CA LEU A 34 -13.97 -13.19 -1.17
C LEU A 34 -14.44 -14.23 -0.14
N HIS A 35 -13.65 -14.36 0.93
CA HIS A 35 -14.01 -15.23 2.03
C HIS A 35 -15.35 -14.79 2.66
N PRO A 36 -16.27 -15.71 3.02
CA PRO A 36 -17.61 -15.37 3.52
C PRO A 36 -17.67 -14.47 4.76
N SER A 37 -16.56 -14.37 5.51
CA SER A 37 -16.46 -13.45 6.66
C SER A 37 -16.26 -12.00 6.26
N ILE A 38 -15.88 -11.71 5.02
CA ILE A 38 -15.69 -10.35 4.50
C ILE A 38 -17.05 -9.86 4.04
N GLN A 39 -17.67 -8.99 4.83
CA GLN A 39 -18.96 -8.39 4.51
C GLN A 39 -18.74 -7.04 3.80
N LEU A 40 -19.32 -6.91 2.63
CA LEU A 40 -19.35 -5.66 1.87
C LEU A 40 -20.78 -5.12 1.84
N PRO A 41 -20.96 -3.79 1.74
CA PRO A 41 -22.28 -3.20 1.58
C PRO A 41 -22.97 -3.72 0.32
N GLU A 42 -24.28 -3.92 0.38
CA GLU A 42 -25.10 -4.39 -0.77
C GLU A 42 -25.01 -3.42 -1.95
N GLN A 43 -24.84 -2.12 -1.66
CA GLN A 43 -24.66 -1.07 -2.64
C GLN A 43 -23.17 -0.72 -2.76
N ASP A 44 -22.68 -0.64 -4.00
CA ASP A 44 -21.30 -0.23 -4.31
C ASP A 44 -20.22 -1.09 -3.61
N ALA A 45 -20.40 -2.41 -3.57
CA ALA A 45 -19.42 -3.34 -2.99
C ALA A 45 -18.03 -3.19 -3.65
N GLN A 46 -17.99 -3.12 -4.99
CA GLN A 46 -16.74 -2.94 -5.75
C GLN A 46 -16.06 -1.61 -5.44
N GLY A 47 -16.80 -0.49 -5.46
CA GLY A 47 -16.23 0.82 -5.16
C GLY A 47 -15.77 0.92 -3.71
N THR A 48 -16.49 0.28 -2.78
CA THR A 48 -16.08 0.21 -1.38
C THR A 48 -14.78 -0.56 -1.22
N LEU A 49 -14.63 -1.71 -1.88
CA LEU A 49 -13.39 -2.48 -1.83
C LEU A 49 -12.22 -1.71 -2.47
N ALA A 50 -12.44 -1.03 -3.59
CA ALA A 50 -11.42 -0.21 -4.24
C ALA A 50 -10.95 0.95 -3.34
N ARG A 51 -11.89 1.67 -2.70
CA ARG A 51 -11.56 2.73 -1.73
C ARG A 51 -10.83 2.18 -0.51
N PHE A 52 -11.20 0.99 -0.03
CA PHE A 52 -10.50 0.33 1.06
C PHE A 52 -9.04 0.05 0.68
N VAL A 53 -8.79 -0.56 -0.48
CA VAL A 53 -7.42 -0.86 -0.95
C VAL A 53 -6.60 0.42 -1.10
N SER A 54 -7.17 1.47 -1.71
CA SER A 54 -6.50 2.77 -1.82
C SER A 54 -6.14 3.31 -0.44
N ALA A 55 -7.10 3.42 0.49
CA ALA A 55 -6.86 3.96 1.82
C ALA A 55 -5.83 3.14 2.61
N TYR A 56 -5.81 1.82 2.43
CA TYR A 56 -4.86 0.93 3.07
C TYR A 56 -3.41 1.19 2.60
N ILE A 57 -3.22 1.42 1.30
CA ILE A 57 -1.93 1.80 0.71
C ILE A 57 -1.53 3.22 1.14
N ASP A 58 -2.49 4.16 1.11
CA ASP A 58 -2.28 5.56 1.48
C ASP A 58 -1.81 5.75 2.92
N GLN A 59 -2.13 4.80 3.81
CA GLN A 59 -1.72 4.86 5.21
C GLN A 59 -0.24 4.51 5.43
N VAL A 60 0.43 3.84 4.48
CA VAL A 60 1.80 3.35 4.68
C VAL A 60 2.81 4.48 4.94
N PRO A 61 2.86 5.57 4.15
CA PRO A 61 3.78 6.67 4.44
C PRO A 61 3.58 7.28 5.83
N GLU A 62 2.32 7.43 6.26
CA GLU A 62 1.98 7.96 7.59
C GLU A 62 2.44 7.02 8.71
N LEU A 63 2.24 5.70 8.53
CA LEU A 63 2.70 4.70 9.49
C LEU A 63 4.22 4.75 9.63
N LEU A 64 4.95 4.80 8.52
CA LEU A 64 6.42 4.86 8.52
C LEU A 64 6.94 6.13 9.19
N GLU A 65 6.29 7.27 8.92
CA GLU A 65 6.62 8.56 9.54
C GLU A 65 6.39 8.52 11.06
N ALA A 66 5.20 8.08 11.48
CA ALA A 66 4.86 7.96 12.89
C ALA A 66 5.80 7.00 13.64
N ALA A 67 6.09 5.84 13.06
CA ALA A 67 7.02 4.87 13.65
C ALA A 67 8.45 5.43 13.77
N HIS A 68 8.90 6.20 12.78
CA HIS A 68 10.20 6.85 12.82
C HIS A 68 10.27 7.90 13.94
N GLU A 69 9.25 8.75 14.07
CA GLU A 69 9.19 9.78 15.10
C GLU A 69 9.10 9.16 16.51
N VAL A 70 8.25 8.16 16.72
CA VAL A 70 8.16 7.45 18.02
C VAL A 70 9.49 6.80 18.38
N ALA A 71 10.19 6.17 17.42
CA ALA A 71 11.49 5.58 17.67
C ALA A 71 12.55 6.63 18.03
N ARG A 72 12.50 7.80 17.41
CA ARG A 72 13.37 8.94 17.72
C ARG A 72 13.12 9.47 19.13
N GLU A 73 11.86 9.66 19.49
CA GLU A 73 11.45 10.14 20.82
C GLU A 73 11.80 9.14 21.94
N ALA A 74 11.63 7.84 21.68
CA ALA A 74 11.98 6.78 22.61
C ALA A 74 13.49 6.47 22.68
N GLY A 75 14.32 7.11 21.84
CA GLY A 75 15.77 6.88 21.80
C GLY A 75 16.19 5.52 21.22
N ILE A 76 15.30 4.86 20.46
CA ILE A 76 15.52 3.55 19.84
C ILE A 76 15.63 3.60 18.31
N GLU A 77 15.89 4.79 17.74
CA GLU A 77 15.96 4.98 16.29
C GLU A 77 16.94 3.99 15.64
N SER A 78 18.11 3.78 16.24
CA SER A 78 19.15 2.92 15.65
C SER A 78 18.71 1.45 15.49
N GLN A 79 17.81 0.97 16.36
CA GLN A 79 17.28 -0.38 16.34
C GLN A 79 16.10 -0.51 15.36
N ILE A 80 15.28 0.53 15.25
CA ILE A 80 14.04 0.52 14.45
C ILE A 80 14.31 0.89 12.98
N LYS A 81 15.28 1.77 12.74
CA LYS A 81 15.59 2.28 11.40
C LYS A 81 15.85 1.19 10.34
N PRO A 82 16.55 0.08 10.62
CA PRO A 82 16.70 -1.01 9.66
C PRO A 82 15.35 -1.62 9.23
N VAL A 83 14.42 -1.78 10.17
CA VAL A 83 13.08 -2.34 9.89
C VAL A 83 12.29 -1.39 8.99
N LEU A 84 12.25 -0.10 9.33
CA LEU A 84 11.55 0.89 8.51
C LEU A 84 12.19 1.06 7.13
N LYS A 85 13.50 0.82 7.01
CA LYS A 85 14.21 0.81 5.73
C LYS A 85 13.84 -0.39 4.85
N ILE A 86 13.51 -1.54 5.42
CA ILE A 86 12.99 -2.68 4.66
C ILE A 86 11.60 -2.34 4.11
N ALA A 87 10.73 -1.78 4.95
CA ALA A 87 9.40 -1.35 4.52
C ALA A 87 9.46 -0.27 3.42
N GLU A 88 10.35 0.72 3.56
CA GLU A 88 10.63 1.70 2.50
C GLU A 88 11.12 1.05 1.20
N ALA A 89 12.01 0.06 1.30
CA ALA A 89 12.60 -0.62 0.14
C ALA A 89 11.56 -1.39 -0.68
N TYR A 90 10.52 -1.95 -0.05
CA TYR A 90 9.43 -2.59 -0.80
C TYR A 90 8.80 -1.65 -1.84
N PHE A 91 8.63 -0.37 -1.49
CA PHE A 91 8.04 0.62 -2.39
C PHE A 91 9.05 1.18 -3.41
N LEU A 92 10.31 1.37 -3.01
CA LEU A 92 11.30 2.06 -3.85
C LEU A 92 12.15 1.13 -4.72
N GLN A 93 12.24 -0.14 -4.35
CA GLN A 93 13.05 -1.15 -5.02
C GLN A 93 12.24 -2.44 -5.18
N PRO A 94 11.11 -2.40 -5.91
CA PRO A 94 10.31 -3.58 -6.11
C PRO A 94 11.17 -4.66 -6.80
N PRO A 95 11.09 -5.93 -6.37
CA PRO A 95 11.91 -6.99 -6.91
C PRO A 95 11.69 -7.15 -8.43
N SER A 96 12.69 -7.65 -9.15
CA SER A 96 12.65 -7.77 -10.62
C SER A 96 11.46 -8.56 -11.16
N VAL A 97 10.87 -9.46 -10.37
CA VAL A 97 9.63 -10.17 -10.70
C VAL A 97 8.42 -9.24 -10.86
N MET A 98 8.45 -8.05 -10.23
CA MET A 98 7.45 -7.00 -10.35
C MET A 98 7.72 -6.06 -11.56
N GLN A 99 8.73 -6.33 -12.41
CA GLN A 99 8.96 -5.50 -13.60
C GLN A 99 7.77 -5.56 -14.56
N GLY A 100 7.16 -4.41 -14.83
CA GLY A 100 5.95 -4.28 -15.67
C GLY A 100 4.64 -4.30 -14.90
N HIS A 101 4.69 -4.60 -13.60
CA HIS A 101 3.57 -4.42 -12.68
C HIS A 101 3.61 -2.96 -12.17
N VAL A 102 2.62 -2.16 -12.59
CA VAL A 102 2.47 -0.74 -12.22
C VAL A 102 1.07 -0.52 -11.67
N GLY A 103 0.95 0.35 -10.65
CA GLY A 103 -0.35 0.75 -10.10
C GLY A 103 -0.61 0.25 -8.69
N LEU A 104 -1.82 0.52 -8.20
CA LEU A 104 -2.23 0.19 -6.83
C LEU A 104 -2.33 -1.32 -6.59
N ASP A 105 -2.60 -2.12 -7.62
CA ASP A 105 -2.66 -3.58 -7.48
C ASP A 105 -1.29 -4.20 -7.18
N CYS A 106 -0.21 -3.51 -7.57
CA CYS A 106 1.14 -3.90 -7.26
C CYS A 106 1.41 -3.58 -5.80
N LEU A 107 1.28 -2.29 -5.44
CA LEU A 107 1.57 -1.75 -4.10
C LEU A 107 0.75 -2.36 -2.95
N LEU A 108 -0.31 -3.11 -3.23
CA LEU A 108 -1.11 -3.77 -2.20
C LEU A 108 -0.29 -4.80 -1.42
N ASP A 109 0.56 -5.57 -2.09
CA ASP A 109 1.39 -6.58 -1.44
C ASP A 109 2.49 -5.92 -0.58
N GLU A 110 3.12 -4.86 -1.10
CA GLU A 110 4.10 -4.06 -0.36
C GLU A 110 3.48 -3.35 0.84
N ALA A 111 2.25 -2.84 0.70
CA ALA A 111 1.52 -2.23 1.81
C ALA A 111 1.23 -3.26 2.92
N TYR A 112 0.81 -4.47 2.55
CA TYR A 112 0.61 -5.54 3.52
C TYR A 112 1.89 -5.87 4.29
N LEU A 113 3.04 -5.92 3.61
CA LEU A 113 4.34 -6.15 4.25
C LEU A 113 4.79 -4.99 5.13
N ALA A 114 4.48 -3.75 4.76
CA ALA A 114 4.85 -2.57 5.55
C ALA A 114 4.00 -2.40 6.82
N HIS A 115 2.75 -2.89 6.81
CA HIS A 115 1.85 -2.86 7.96
C HIS A 115 2.08 -3.99 8.98
N ARG A 116 2.86 -5.03 8.63
CA ARG A 116 3.13 -6.21 9.47
C ARG A 116 4.44 -6.11 10.26
#